data_AF-A0A7L4EPJ2-F1
#
_entry.id   AF-A0A7L4EPJ2-F1
#
_cell.length_a   1.000
_cell.length_b   1.000
_cell.length_c   1.000
_cell.angle_alpha   90.00
_cell.angle_beta   90.00
_cell.angle_gamma   90.00
#
_symmetry.space_group_name_H-M   'P 1'
#
loop_
_entity.id
_entity.type
_entity.pdbx_description
1 polymer ?
#
loop_
_entity_poly.entity_id
_entity_poly.type
_entity_poly.pdbx_seq_one_letter_code
_entity_poly.pdbx_strand_id
1 'polypeptide(L)' 'PPVPAELQFVLEADSERRRRGQVPRVTFLGRGPADPEHQISGSLELPRQRERRCASATFRLH' A
#
# COMPACT_ATOMS: atom_id res chain seq x y z
N PRO A 1 -21.87 17.23 -12.45
CA PRO A 1 -21.35 15.85 -12.53
C PRO A 1 -20.98 15.30 -11.15
N PRO A 2 -21.22 14.01 -10.85
CA PRO A 2 -20.78 13.40 -9.60
C PRO A 2 -19.25 13.36 -9.54
N VAL A 3 -18.67 13.67 -8.39
CA VAL A 3 -17.23 13.58 -8.13
C VAL A 3 -16.86 12.09 -8.01
N PRO A 4 -15.78 11.61 -8.67
CA PRO A 4 -15.29 10.25 -8.47
C PRO A 4 -15.01 9.99 -6.99
N ALA A 5 -15.32 8.79 -6.51
CA ALA A 5 -14.93 8.41 -5.15
C ALA A 5 -13.43 8.12 -5.10
N GLU A 6 -12.77 8.43 -4.00
CA GLU A 6 -11.34 8.14 -3.81
C GLU A 6 -11.15 7.11 -2.69
N LEU A 7 -10.37 6.06 -2.96
CA LEU A 7 -9.95 5.09 -1.96
C LEU A 7 -8.53 5.41 -1.52
N GLN A 8 -8.36 5.77 -0.26
CA GLN A 8 -7.04 5.85 0.38
C GLN A 8 -6.70 4.48 0.97
N PHE A 9 -5.46 4.03 0.79
CA PHE A 9 -5.02 2.72 1.26
C PHE A 9 -3.59 2.75 1.82
N VAL A 10 -3.31 1.76 2.67
CA VAL A 10 -1.97 1.40 3.11
C VAL A 10 -1.79 -0.09 2.89
N LEU A 11 -0.75 -0.46 2.17
CA LEU A 11 -0.32 -1.86 2.04
C LEU A 11 0.82 -2.12 3.04
N GLU A 12 0.74 -3.25 3.73
CA GLU A 12 1.72 -3.67 4.72
C GLU A 12 2.22 -5.07 4.37
N ALA A 13 3.55 -5.23 4.32
CA ALA A 13 4.20 -6.52 4.06
C ALA A 13 4.94 -7.03 5.32
N ASP A 14 5.08 -8.35 5.44
CA ASP A 14 5.70 -9.02 6.59
C ASP A 14 5.03 -8.70 7.95
N SER A 15 3.70 -8.50 7.93
CA SER A 15 2.90 -8.09 9.08
C SER A 15 2.90 -9.10 10.24
N GLU A 16 2.88 -10.40 9.93
CA GLU A 16 2.94 -11.46 10.96
C GLU A 16 4.28 -11.48 11.70
N ARG A 17 5.38 -11.13 11.01
CA ARG A 17 6.69 -10.98 11.63
C ARG A 17 6.70 -9.77 12.59
N ARG A 18 6.13 -8.64 12.16
CA ARG A 18 5.96 -7.45 13.01
C ARG A 18 5.10 -7.71 14.24
N ARG A 19 3.99 -8.45 14.09
CA ARG A 19 3.11 -8.83 15.21
C ARG A 19 3.85 -9.61 16.30
N ARG A 20 4.94 -10.31 15.93
CA ARG A 20 5.82 -11.03 16.84
C ARG A 20 6.98 -10.18 17.38
N GLY A 21 6.99 -8.88 17.13
CA GLY A 21 8.05 -7.95 17.54
C GLY A 21 9.36 -8.10 16.75
N GLN A 22 9.32 -8.80 15.61
CA GLN A 22 10.51 -9.01 14.78
C GLN A 22 10.64 -7.93 13.71
N VAL A 23 11.88 -7.59 13.37
CA VAL A 23 12.21 -6.62 12.32
C VAL A 23 11.69 -7.14 10.96
N PRO A 24 10.96 -6.33 10.17
CA PRO A 24 10.53 -6.70 8.83
C PRO A 24 11.71 -7.05 7.94
N ARG A 25 11.51 -7.98 7.00
CA ARG A 25 12.52 -8.37 6.01
C ARG A 25 12.28 -7.75 4.65
N VAL A 26 11.41 -6.75 4.56
CA VAL A 26 10.95 -6.20 3.29
C VAL A 26 11.07 -4.68 3.28
N THR A 27 11.40 -4.14 2.11
CA THR A 27 11.38 -2.70 1.87
C THR A 27 10.65 -2.40 0.56
N PHE A 28 9.57 -1.62 0.62
CA PHE A 28 8.88 -1.12 -0.58
C PHE A 28 9.77 -0.12 -1.33
N LEU A 29 9.93 -0.34 -2.64
CA LEU A 29 10.85 0.45 -3.48
C LEU A 29 10.30 1.84 -3.84
N GLY A 30 8.97 1.97 -3.88
CA GLY A 30 8.26 3.22 -4.20
C GLY A 30 7.57 3.86 -3.00
N ARG A 31 7.99 3.52 -1.77
CA ARG A 31 7.37 4.04 -0.55
C ARG A 31 7.49 5.56 -0.45
N GLY A 32 6.48 6.21 0.12
CA GLY A 32 6.56 7.62 0.45
C GLY A 32 7.65 7.90 1.50
N PRO A 33 8.14 9.15 1.60
CA PRO A 33 9.17 9.51 2.57
C PRO A 33 8.73 9.28 4.03
N ALA A 34 7.43 9.42 4.30
CA ALA A 34 6.83 9.17 5.61
C ALA A 34 6.44 7.70 5.84
N ASP A 35 6.41 6.87 4.80
CA ASP A 35 6.04 5.47 4.92
C ASP A 35 7.20 4.68 5.55
N PRO A 36 6.92 3.83 6.57
CA PRO A 36 7.89 2.84 7.03
C PRO A 36 8.35 1.92 5.89
N GLU A 37 9.52 1.31 6.03
CA GLU A 37 10.09 0.45 4.96
C GLU A 37 9.14 -0.68 4.54
N HIS A 38 8.41 -1.27 5.48
CA HIS A 38 7.48 -2.38 5.28
C HIS A 38 6.06 -1.93 4.90
N GLN A 39 5.84 -0.64 4.64
CA GLN A 39 4.56 -0.06 4.25
C GLN A 39 4.68 0.78 2.99
N ILE A 40 3.56 0.92 2.28
CA ILE A 40 3.38 1.90 1.22
C ILE A 40 1.95 2.43 1.28
N SER A 41 1.79 3.74 1.31
CA SER A 41 0.50 4.42 1.24
C SER A 41 0.20 4.91 -0.18
N GLY A 42 -1.07 5.06 -0.50
CA GLY A 42 -1.49 5.57 -1.79
C GLY A 42 -2.98 5.86 -1.85
N SER A 43 -3.41 6.41 -2.99
CA SER A 43 -4.81 6.59 -3.29
C SER A 43 -5.17 6.09 -4.69
N LEU A 44 -6.45 5.77 -4.87
CA LEU A 44 -6.98 5.25 -6.11
C LEU A 44 -8.36 5.88 -6.36
N GLU A 45 -8.48 6.59 -7.48
CA GLU A 45 -9.79 7.06 -7.94
C GLU A 45 -10.65 5.88 -8.41
N LEU A 46 -11.88 5.85 -7.94
CA LEU A 46 -12.92 4.88 -8.27
C LEU A 46 -13.94 5.59 -9.19
N PRO A 47 -13.76 5.51 -10.52
CA PRO A 47 -14.51 6.33 -11.47
C PRO A 47 -16.00 5.98 -11.52
N ARG A 48 -16.37 4.71 -11.28
CA ARG A 48 -17.75 4.24 -11.30
C ARG A 48 -17.90 2.88 -10.61
N GLN A 49 -19.09 2.63 -10.09
CA GLN A 49 -19.47 1.34 -9.51
C GLN A 49 -19.22 0.21 -10.51
N ARG A 50 -18.74 -0.95 -10.01
CA ARG A 50 -18.44 -2.17 -10.80
C ARG A 50 -17.29 -2.06 -11.81
N GLU A 51 -16.57 -0.93 -11.89
CA GLU A 51 -15.30 -0.87 -12.60
C GLU A 51 -14.15 -1.20 -11.64
N ARG A 52 -13.20 -2.03 -12.08
CA ARG A 52 -12.02 -2.40 -11.29
C ARG A 52 -10.85 -1.47 -11.61
N ARG A 53 -10.17 -1.04 -10.56
CA ARG A 53 -8.89 -0.34 -10.63
C ARG A 53 -7.89 -1.09 -9.75
N CYS A 54 -6.65 -1.16 -10.21
CA CYS A 54 -5.57 -1.87 -9.51
C CYS A 54 -4.45 -0.89 -9.19
N ALA A 55 -3.84 -1.07 -8.02
CA ALA A 55 -2.56 -0.46 -7.67
C ALA A 55 -1.51 -1.56 -7.58
N SER A 56 -0.30 -1.26 -8.05
CA SER A 56 0.84 -2.16 -7.98
C SER A 56 1.86 -1.61 -6.99
N ALA A 57 2.47 -2.50 -6.21
CA ALA A 57 3.57 -2.16 -5.32
C ALA A 57 4.67 -3.22 -5.43
N THR A 58 5.92 -2.77 -5.44
CA THR A 58 7.09 -3.64 -5.49
C THR A 58 7.90 -3.46 -4.22
N PHE A 59 8.26 -4.56 -3.59
CA PHE A 59 9.18 -4.58 -2.47
C PHE A 59 10.38 -5.48 -2.76
N ARG A 60 11.49 -5.20 -2.08
CA ARG A 60 12.66 -6.08 -2.00
C ARG A 60 12.57 -6.90 -0.72
N LEU A 61 12.88 -8.19 -0.81
CA LEU A 61 13.08 -9.08 0.33
C LEU A 61 14.58 -9.14 0.66
N HIS A 62 14.91 -9.10 1.95
CA HIS A 62 16.27 -9.18 2.49
C HIS A 62 16.54 -10.54 3.15
#